data_AF-A0A1J3I225-F1
#
_entry.id   AF-A0A1J3I225-F1
#
_cell.length_a   1.000
_cell.length_b   1.000
_cell.length_c   1.000
_cell.angle_alpha   90.00
_cell.angle_beta   90.00
_cell.angle_gamma   90.00
#
_symmetry.space_group_name_H-M   'P 1'
#
loop_
_entity.id
_entity.type
_entity.pdbx_description
1 polymer ?
#
loop_
_entity_poly.entity_id
_entity_poly.type
_entity_poly.pdbx_seq_one_letter_code
_entity_poly.pdbx_strand_id
1 'polypeptide(L)'
;LDLSNNNLTGEVPEFLSNMESLSVINLSGNNLNGSLPQAFQRKGLELFVEGNPRLCLSDSCRKPTKKKVRVPIAASVAFVAVV
;
A
#
# COMPACT_ATOMS: atom_id res chain seq x y z
N LEU A 1 -17.78 -6.02 1.80
CA LEU A 1 -17.52 -5.57 0.41
C LEU A 1 -17.09 -6.78 -0.41
N ASP A 2 -17.88 -7.18 -1.39
CA ASP A 2 -17.55 -8.32 -2.25
C ASP A 2 -17.12 -7.83 -3.63
N LEU A 3 -15.88 -8.15 -4.00
CA LEU A 3 -15.27 -7.88 -5.30
C LEU A 3 -14.68 -9.18 -5.89
N SER A 4 -15.13 -10.33 -5.42
CA SER A 4 -14.65 -11.62 -5.87
C SER A 4 -14.98 -11.88 -7.34
N ASN A 5 -14.22 -12.77 -7.99
CA ASN A 5 -14.45 -13.23 -9.36
C ASN A 5 -14.54 -12.09 -10.38
N ASN A 6 -13.60 -11.17 -10.30
CA ASN A 6 -13.46 -10.07 -11.25
C ASN A 6 -12.08 -10.13 -11.92
N ASN A 7 -11.86 -9.27 -12.91
CA ASN A 7 -10.56 -9.09 -13.55
C ASN A 7 -9.77 -7.94 -12.93
N LEU A 8 -9.86 -7.73 -11.61
CA LEU A 8 -9.09 -6.66 -10.96
C LEU A 8 -7.60 -7.00 -11.03
N THR A 9 -6.79 -5.99 -11.33
CA THR A 9 -5.33 -6.09 -11.47
C THR A 9 -4.64 -4.99 -10.68
N GLY A 10 -3.33 -5.14 -10.46
CA GLY A 10 -2.53 -4.17 -9.71
C GLY A 10 -2.45 -4.51 -8.22
N GLU A 11 -1.85 -3.61 -7.45
CA GLU A 11 -1.65 -3.78 -6.01
C GLU A 11 -2.92 -3.45 -5.22
N VAL A 12 -3.08 -4.09 -4.07
CA VAL A 12 -4.17 -3.79 -3.14
C VAL A 12 -3.85 -2.47 -2.41
N PRO A 13 -4.68 -1.42 -2.57
CA PRO A 13 -4.37 -0.13 -1.98
C PRO A 13 -4.57 -0.12 -0.46
N GLU A 14 -3.60 0.45 0.25
CA GLU A 14 -3.54 0.47 1.72
C GLU A 14 -4.68 1.27 2.36
N PHE A 15 -5.29 2.24 1.67
CA PHE A 15 -6.38 3.01 2.26
C PHE A 15 -7.62 2.18 2.58
N LEU A 16 -7.83 1.04 1.89
CA LEU A 16 -8.98 0.17 2.14
C LEU A 16 -8.94 -0.44 3.55
N SER A 17 -7.74 -0.68 4.11
CA SER A 17 -7.64 -1.13 5.49
C SER A 17 -7.98 -0.05 6.52
N ASN A 18 -7.91 1.23 6.15
CA ASN A 18 -8.23 2.35 7.04
C ASN A 18 -9.74 2.62 7.17
N MET A 19 -10.58 1.93 6.39
CA MET A 19 -12.03 2.06 6.49
C MET A 19 -12.52 1.35 7.75
N GLU A 20 -12.83 2.11 8.82
CA GLU A 20 -13.21 1.56 10.13
C GLU A 20 -14.48 0.70 10.07
N SER A 21 -15.47 1.09 9.26
CA SER A 21 -16.72 0.34 9.09
C SER A 21 -16.57 -0.91 8.24
N LEU A 22 -15.42 -1.14 7.59
CA LEU A 22 -15.20 -2.31 6.76
C LEU A 22 -14.88 -3.51 7.66
N SER A 23 -15.79 -4.48 7.72
CA SER A 23 -15.60 -5.72 8.50
C SER A 23 -15.20 -6.91 7.63
N VAL A 24 -15.65 -6.94 6.38
CA VAL A 24 -15.39 -8.04 5.45
C VAL A 24 -15.06 -7.48 4.08
N ILE A 25 -13.99 -8.00 3.46
CA ILE A 25 -13.66 -7.74 2.07
C ILE A 25 -13.26 -9.03 1.36
N ASN A 26 -13.91 -9.31 0.23
CA ASN A 26 -13.61 -10.46 -0.60
C ASN A 26 -13.01 -9.99 -1.93
N LEU A 27 -11.74 -10.34 -2.15
CA LEU A 27 -10.95 -10.08 -3.35
C LEU A 27 -10.57 -11.38 -4.07
N SER A 28 -11.17 -12.51 -3.70
CA SER A 28 -10.82 -13.81 -4.26
C SER A 28 -11.11 -13.91 -5.76
N GLY A 29 -10.35 -14.75 -6.47
CA GLY A 29 -10.56 -14.97 -7.91
C GLY A 29 -10.35 -13.72 -8.76
N ASN A 30 -9.30 -12.94 -8.45
CA ASN A 30 -8.87 -11.78 -9.23
C ASN A 30 -7.43 -11.96 -9.73
N ASN A 31 -6.92 -10.97 -10.46
CA ASN A 31 -5.57 -10.93 -10.99
C ASN A 31 -4.69 -9.90 -10.26
N LEU A 32 -4.94 -9.72 -8.95
CA LEU A 32 -4.18 -8.78 -8.11
C LEU A 32 -2.72 -9.23 -8.00
N ASN A 33 -1.84 -8.25 -7.80
CA ASN A 33 -0.40 -8.47 -7.75
C ASN A 33 0.27 -7.71 -6.61
N GLY A 34 1.57 -7.96 -6.43
CA GLY A 34 2.38 -7.28 -5.43
C GLY A 34 2.16 -7.83 -4.02
N SER A 35 2.56 -7.02 -3.04
CA SER A 35 2.53 -7.40 -1.63
C SER A 35 1.26 -6.93 -0.94
N LEU A 36 0.58 -7.82 -0.23
CA LEU A 36 -0.53 -7.42 0.62
C LEU A 36 0.00 -6.52 1.76
N PRO A 37 -0.52 -5.28 1.92
CA PRO A 37 -0.08 -4.40 3.00
C PRO A 37 -0.37 -4.99 4.39
N GLN A 38 0.57 -4.88 5.32
CA GLN A 38 0.37 -5.30 6.73
C GLN A 38 -0.83 -4.61 7.39
N ALA A 39 -1.24 -3.43 6.90
CA ALA A 39 -2.40 -2.72 7.40
C ALA A 39 -3.71 -3.54 7.29
N PHE A 40 -3.77 -4.53 6.38
CA PHE A 40 -4.90 -5.47 6.30
C PHE A 40 -4.91 -6.53 7.42
N GLN A 41 -3.84 -6.65 8.23
CA GLN A 41 -3.77 -7.55 9.39
C GLN A 41 -4.39 -6.94 10.66
N ARG A 42 -5.36 -6.03 10.51
CA ARG A 42 -6.05 -5.43 11.66
C ARG A 42 -7.15 -6.35 12.20
N LYS A 43 -7.39 -6.28 13.51
CA LYS A 43 -8.47 -7.03 14.16
C LYS A 43 -9.83 -6.55 13.63
N GLY A 44 -10.75 -7.50 13.40
CA GLY A 44 -12.11 -7.22 12.96
C GLY A 44 -12.29 -6.98 11.46
N LEU A 45 -11.25 -7.21 10.64
CA LEU A 45 -11.37 -7.28 9.19
C LEU A 45 -11.14 -8.72 8.73
N GLU A 46 -12.14 -9.32 8.09
CA GLU A 46 -12.01 -10.58 7.38
C GLU A 46 -11.65 -10.31 5.92
N LEU A 47 -10.53 -10.88 5.46
CA LEU A 47 -9.99 -10.68 4.12
C LEU A 47 -9.90 -12.02 3.39
N PHE A 48 -10.54 -12.08 2.22
CA PHE A 48 -10.45 -13.23 1.32
C PHE A 48 -9.66 -12.84 0.07
N VAL A 49 -8.51 -13.47 -0.16
CA VAL A 49 -7.57 -13.13 -1.26
C VAL A 49 -7.12 -14.34 -2.06
N GLU A 50 -7.80 -15.47 -1.87
CA GLU A 50 -7.51 -16.71 -2.57
C GLU A 50 -7.66 -16.56 -4.09
N GLY A 51 -6.95 -17.38 -4.86
CA GLY A 51 -7.04 -17.35 -6.31
C GLY A 51 -6.44 -16.11 -6.97
N ASN A 52 -5.57 -15.35 -6.28
CA ASN A 52 -4.77 -14.26 -6.87
C ASN A 52 -3.31 -14.72 -7.10
N PRO A 53 -2.95 -15.25 -8.29
CA PRO A 53 -1.69 -15.97 -8.51
C PRO A 53 -0.42 -15.10 -8.43
N ARG A 54 -0.57 -13.77 -8.50
CA ARG A 54 0.55 -12.81 -8.45
C ARG A 54 0.59 -12.00 -7.15
N LEU A 55 -0.36 -12.25 -6.24
CA LEU A 55 -0.41 -11.60 -4.95
C LEU A 55 0.45 -12.38 -3.96
N CYS A 56 1.15 -11.68 -3.08
CA CYS A 56 2.00 -12.29 -2.07
C CYS A 56 1.66 -11.78 -0.66
N LEU A 57 1.47 -12.73 0.25
CA LEU A 57 0.78 -12.56 1.54
C LEU A 57 1.72 -12.50 2.75
N SER A 58 3.03 -12.67 2.54
CA SER A 58 4.03 -12.90 3.60
C SER A 58 5.24 -11.98 3.45
N ASP A 59 6.13 -12.02 4.45
CA ASP A 59 7.44 -11.34 4.46
C ASP A 59 8.36 -11.73 3.29
N SER A 60 7.98 -12.75 2.52
CA SER A 60 8.62 -13.15 1.25
C SER A 60 8.48 -12.06 0.17
N CYS A 61 7.54 -11.14 0.34
CA CYS A 61 7.43 -9.93 -0.46
C CYS A 61 8.45 -8.90 0.01
N ARG A 62 9.66 -8.96 -0.53
CA ARG A 62 10.68 -7.92 -0.31
C ARG A 62 10.21 -6.61 -0.94
N LYS A 63 9.48 -5.77 -0.19
CA LYS A 63 9.22 -4.39 -0.58
C LYS A 63 10.57 -3.67 -0.72
N PRO A 64 10.88 -2.98 -1.83
CA PRO A 64 12.05 -2.12 -1.88
C PRO A 64 11.87 -1.02 -0.83
N THR A 65 12.70 -1.05 0.23
CA THR A 65 12.69 -0.01 1.25
C THR A 65 13.08 1.31 0.58
N LYS A 66 12.14 2.26 0.54
CA LYS A 66 12.41 3.62 0.05
C LYS A 66 13.45 4.26 0.99
N LYS A 67 14.73 4.16 0.65
CA LYS A 67 15.79 4.91 1.35
C LYS A 67 15.50 6.40 1.15
N LYS A 68 15.10 7.09 2.22
CA LYS A 68 14.92 8.55 2.22
C LYS A 68 16.30 9.20 2.02
N VAL A 69 16.59 9.62 0.79
CA VAL A 69 17.77 10.44 0.48
C VAL A 69 17.48 11.85 0.99
N ARG A 70 18.22 12.31 2.00
CA ARG A 70 18.16 13.70 2.47
C ARG A 70 19.06 14.55 1.58
N VAL A 71 18.48 15.49 0.82
CA VAL A 71 19.25 16.49 0.08
C VAL A 71 19.40 17.73 0.97
N PRO A 72 20.62 18.20 1.28
CA PRO A 72 20.80 19.43 2.05
C PRO A 72 20.50 20.64 1.17
N ILE A 73 19.58 21.50 1.59
CA ILE A 73 19.32 22.80 0.95
C ILE A 73 20.29 23.81 1.58
N ALA A 74 21.26 24.29 0.82
CA ALA A 74 22.08 25.43 1.21
C ALA A 74 21.30 26.72 0.92
N ALA A 75 20.97 27.49 1.96
CA ALA A 75 20.37 28.81 1.82
C ALA A 75 21.49 29.86 1.76
N SER A 76 21.75 30.43 0.59
CA SER A 76 22.59 31.61 0.43
C SER A 76 21.71 32.86 0.59
N VAL A 77 21.74 33.46 1.78
CA VAL A 77 21.18 34.80 1.99
C VAL A 77 22.22 35.82 1.54
N ALA A 78 22.01 36.46 0.40
CA ALA A 78 22.78 37.64 0.02
C ALA A 78 22.09 38.88 0.59
N PHE A 79 22.58 39.36 1.73
CA PHE A 79 22.30 40.73 2.17
C PHE A 79 23.09 41.69 1.28
N VAL A 80 22.41 42.38 0.38
CA VAL A 80 22.99 43.57 -0.26
C VAL A 80 22.46 44.78 0.50
N ALA A 81 23.30 45.35 1.35
CA ALA A 81 23.12 46.69 1.89
C ALA A 81 23.54 47.69 0.80
N VAL A 82 22.65 48.60 0.44
CA VAL A 82 23.03 49.85 -0.24
C VAL A 82 22.60 51.00 0.66
N VAL A 83 23.58 51.88 0.88
CA VAL A 83 23.66 53.04 1.76
C VAL A 83 22.55 54.05 1.50
#